data_AF-A0A9X1YD89-F1
#
_entry.id   AF-A0A9X1YD89-F1
#
_cell.length_a   1.000
_cell.length_b   1.000
_cell.length_c   1.000
_cell.angle_alpha   90.00
_cell.angle_beta   90.00
_cell.angle_gamma   90.00
#
_symmetry.space_group_name_H-M   'P 1'
#
loop_
_entity.id
_entity.type
_entity.pdbx_description
1 polymer ?
#
loop_
_entity_poly.entity_id
_entity_poly.type
_entity_poly.pdbx_seq_one_letter_code
_entity_poly.pdbx_strand_id
1 'polypeptide(L)'
;MTIMDALNTFDNAMALTVSRASTDTMDLGVSRDIGITETPLLLLFQFTTLPTAAGAATVQVDLQTSPDNSTWTTIQSSGPVAYTAFTARDPAGGIRMAVTGPTQRYVRCNYTIAAGPLTAGAVTASLVRDRDMQRFYNRNYAV
;
A
#
# COMPACT_ATOMS: atom_id res chain seq x y z
N MET A 1 10.07 -8.81 -12.63
CA MET A 1 8.68 -9.29 -12.54
C MET A 1 8.36 -9.65 -11.10
N THR A 2 7.46 -8.90 -10.47
CA THR A 2 6.91 -9.25 -9.15
C THR A 2 5.83 -10.31 -9.31
N ILE A 3 5.88 -11.34 -8.48
CA ILE A 3 4.82 -12.33 -8.37
C ILE A 3 3.91 -11.97 -7.19
N MET A 4 2.59 -11.97 -7.43
CA MET A 4 1.57 -11.73 -6.42
C MET A 4 0.81 -13.03 -6.17
N ASP A 5 0.59 -13.33 -4.90
CA ASP A 5 -0.24 -14.45 -4.48
C ASP A 5 -1.66 -13.97 -4.15
N ALA A 6 -2.67 -14.77 -4.49
CA ALA A 6 -4.07 -14.39 -4.29
C ALA A 6 -4.43 -14.24 -2.81
N LEU A 7 -3.90 -15.10 -1.93
CA LEU A 7 -4.14 -15.02 -0.48
C LEU A 7 -3.33 -13.90 0.19
N ASN A 8 -2.35 -13.37 -0.53
CA ASN A 8 -1.53 -12.24 -0.10
C ASN A 8 -1.99 -10.90 -0.70
N THR A 9 -3.17 -10.85 -1.31
CA THR A 9 -3.73 -9.64 -1.93
C THR A 9 -4.81 -9.04 -1.04
N PHE A 10 -4.76 -7.73 -0.81
CA PHE A 10 -5.71 -6.96 0.00
C PHE A 10 -6.77 -6.25 -0.83
N ASP A 11 -6.37 -5.73 -1.99
CA ASP A 11 -7.25 -5.13 -3.00
C ASP A 11 -6.70 -5.49 -4.38
N ASN A 12 -7.60 -5.77 -5.33
CA ASN A 12 -7.25 -5.97 -6.74
C ASN A 12 -8.06 -5.03 -7.63
N ALA A 13 -7.44 -3.94 -8.06
CA ALA A 13 -8.06 -2.88 -8.86
C ALA A 13 -9.36 -2.30 -8.25
N MET A 14 -9.38 -2.14 -6.93
CA MET A 14 -10.56 -1.64 -6.21
C MET A 14 -10.58 -0.11 -6.14
N ALA A 15 -11.72 0.50 -6.43
CA ALA A 15 -11.88 1.96 -6.49
C ALA A 15 -11.60 2.63 -5.14
N LEU A 16 -10.69 3.60 -5.08
CA LEU A 16 -10.32 4.36 -3.88
C LEU A 16 -10.62 5.85 -4.07
N THR A 17 -11.82 6.26 -3.65
CA THR A 17 -12.32 7.64 -3.74
C THR A 17 -12.50 8.32 -2.38
N VAL A 18 -12.74 7.52 -1.34
CA VAL A 18 -12.86 7.94 0.07
C VAL A 18 -12.04 7.02 0.96
N SER A 19 -11.73 7.47 2.18
CA SER A 19 -11.03 6.64 3.18
C SER A 19 -11.77 5.33 3.44
N ARG A 20 -11.06 4.22 3.41
CA ARG A 20 -11.59 2.89 3.76
C ARG A 20 -10.46 1.91 4.11
N ALA A 21 -10.84 0.81 4.76
CA ALA A 21 -10.00 -0.38 4.82
C ALA A 21 -9.96 -1.12 3.47
N SER A 22 -8.97 -1.99 3.29
CA SER A 22 -8.90 -2.92 2.17
C SER A 22 -10.11 -3.85 2.13
N THR A 23 -10.43 -4.36 0.94
CA THR A 23 -11.57 -5.28 0.77
C THR A 23 -11.32 -6.62 1.44
N ASP A 24 -10.09 -7.13 1.34
CA ASP A 24 -9.68 -8.38 1.95
C ASP A 24 -8.77 -8.13 3.16
N THR A 25 -8.81 -9.10 4.06
CA THR A 25 -7.94 -9.21 5.22
C THR A 25 -7.20 -10.54 5.13
N MET A 26 -5.90 -10.50 5.34
CA MET A 26 -5.08 -11.70 5.44
C MET A 26 -5.25 -12.35 6.81
N ASP A 27 -5.56 -13.65 6.84
CA ASP A 27 -5.51 -14.48 8.04
C ASP A 27 -4.28 -15.38 8.00
N LEU A 28 -3.39 -15.22 8.98
CA LEU A 28 -2.18 -16.02 9.15
C LEU A 28 -2.45 -17.37 9.84
N GLY A 29 -3.71 -17.65 10.19
CA GLY A 29 -4.20 -18.83 10.91
C GLY A 29 -3.89 -18.81 12.41
N VAL A 30 -2.72 -18.28 12.77
CA VAL A 30 -2.26 -18.06 14.14
C VAL A 30 -1.54 -16.72 14.21
N SER A 31 -1.41 -16.16 15.41
CA SER A 31 -0.53 -15.02 15.62
C SER A 31 0.91 -15.44 15.32
N ARG A 32 1.47 -14.90 14.24
CA ARG A 32 2.86 -15.14 13.84
C ARG A 32 3.46 -13.83 13.35
N ASP A 33 4.73 -13.65 13.66
CA ASP A 33 5.51 -12.51 13.16
C ASP A 33 5.98 -12.80 11.72
N ILE A 34 5.51 -12.01 10.75
CA ILE A 34 5.95 -12.06 9.35
C ILE A 34 6.92 -10.91 8.98
N GLY A 35 7.21 -10.02 9.93
CA GLY A 35 8.12 -8.88 9.76
C GLY A 35 9.57 -9.20 10.16
N ILE A 36 9.79 -10.12 11.10
CA ILE A 36 11.13 -10.48 11.62
C ILE A 36 11.87 -11.52 10.76
N THR A 37 12.16 -11.18 9.50
CA THR A 37 12.98 -12.05 8.65
C THR A 37 14.15 -11.27 8.05
N GLU A 38 15.22 -11.95 7.65
CA GLU A 38 16.38 -11.33 6.96
C GLU A 38 15.98 -10.55 5.69
N THR A 39 14.75 -10.79 5.22
CA THR A 39 14.21 -10.33 3.94
C THR A 39 12.71 -10.08 4.14
N PRO A 40 12.35 -8.94 4.75
CA PRO A 40 10.97 -8.66 5.12
C PRO A 40 10.07 -8.62 3.89
N LEU A 41 8.81 -9.04 4.08
CA LEU A 41 7.79 -8.83 3.07
C LEU A 41 7.60 -7.33 2.83
N LEU A 42 7.37 -6.95 1.57
CA LEU A 42 7.17 -5.58 1.14
C LEU A 42 5.70 -5.38 0.79
N LEU A 43 5.16 -4.22 1.16
CA LEU A 43 3.86 -3.80 0.66
C LEU A 43 4.03 -3.28 -0.77
N LEU A 44 3.46 -4.02 -1.73
CA LEU A 44 3.15 -3.50 -3.04
C LEU A 44 1.85 -2.71 -2.91
N PHE A 45 1.91 -1.40 -3.07
CA PHE A 45 0.75 -0.53 -3.22
C PHE A 45 0.93 0.27 -4.51
N GLN A 46 -0.08 0.26 -5.37
CA GLN A 46 -0.06 1.04 -6.59
C GLN A 46 -1.47 1.36 -7.07
N PHE A 47 -1.64 2.52 -7.71
CA PHE A 47 -2.83 2.84 -8.46
C PHE A 47 -2.80 2.14 -9.83
N THR A 48 -3.78 1.28 -10.10
CA THR A 48 -4.03 0.73 -11.44
C THR A 48 -4.77 1.73 -12.33
N THR A 49 -5.59 2.58 -11.72
CA THR A 49 -6.14 3.80 -12.33
C THR A 49 -5.66 4.99 -11.51
N LEU A 50 -4.96 5.94 -12.13
CA LEU A 50 -4.35 7.06 -11.40
C LEU A 50 -5.40 7.91 -10.67
N PRO A 51 -5.05 8.43 -9.48
CA PRO A 51 -5.97 9.23 -8.70
C PRO A 51 -6.17 10.61 -9.33
N THR A 52 -7.40 11.13 -9.24
CA THR A 52 -7.71 12.52 -9.56
C THR A 52 -8.47 13.15 -8.39
N ALA A 53 -8.34 14.45 -8.20
CA ALA A 53 -9.06 15.20 -7.18
C ALA A 53 -9.28 16.63 -7.64
N ALA A 54 -10.32 17.29 -7.10
CA ALA A 54 -10.55 18.72 -7.33
C ALA A 54 -9.62 19.61 -6.49
N GLY A 55 -9.07 19.08 -5.39
CA GLY A 55 -8.22 19.79 -4.44
C GLY A 55 -6.89 19.09 -4.18
N ALA A 56 -6.16 19.55 -3.16
CA ALA A 56 -4.85 19.01 -2.77
C ALA A 56 -4.97 17.72 -1.93
N ALA A 57 -5.73 16.74 -2.43
CA ALA A 57 -5.99 15.51 -1.72
C ALA A 57 -4.69 14.73 -1.44
N THR A 58 -4.62 14.09 -0.29
CA THR A 58 -3.50 13.22 0.10
C THR A 58 -3.99 11.81 0.36
N VAL A 59 -3.17 10.83 -0.01
CA VAL A 59 -3.37 9.40 0.26
C VAL A 59 -2.33 8.95 1.27
N GLN A 60 -2.78 8.36 2.37
CA GLN A 60 -1.94 7.66 3.33
C GLN A 60 -2.33 6.19 3.36
N VAL A 61 -1.32 5.32 3.39
CA VAL A 61 -1.47 3.87 3.48
C VAL A 61 -0.90 3.40 4.81
N ASP A 62 -1.75 2.78 5.62
CA ASP A 62 -1.39 2.21 6.90
C ASP A 62 -1.53 0.69 6.83
N LEU A 63 -0.44 -0.02 7.13
CA LEU A 63 -0.50 -1.47 7.34
C LEU A 63 -0.93 -1.71 8.78
N GLN A 64 -2.00 -2.46 8.97
CA GLN A 64 -2.61 -2.70 10.26
C GLN A 64 -2.63 -4.19 10.60
N THR A 65 -2.55 -4.51 11.89
CA THR A 65 -2.71 -5.86 12.40
C THR A 65 -3.78 -5.94 13.49
N SER A 66 -4.34 -7.13 13.68
CA SER A 66 -5.39 -7.40 14.64
C SER A 66 -5.32 -8.83 15.17
N PRO A 67 -5.66 -9.08 16.45
CA PRO A 67 -5.77 -10.44 16.97
C PRO A 67 -7.14 -11.09 16.65
N ASP A 68 -8.16 -10.28 16.36
CA ASP A 68 -9.58 -10.66 16.36
C ASP A 68 -10.36 -10.22 15.11
N ASN A 69 -9.70 -9.56 14.15
CA ASN A 69 -10.30 -8.96 12.95
C ASN A 69 -11.31 -7.84 13.25
N SER A 70 -11.25 -7.22 14.44
CA SER A 70 -12.15 -6.16 14.88
C SER A 70 -11.40 -4.95 15.38
N THR A 71 -10.43 -5.15 16.27
CA THR A 71 -9.59 -4.08 16.82
C THR A 71 -8.26 -4.06 16.08
N TRP A 72 -7.94 -2.90 15.50
CA TRP A 72 -6.80 -2.75 14.59
C TRP A 72 -5.74 -1.80 15.15
N THR A 73 -4.48 -2.19 15.02
CA THR A 73 -3.33 -1.36 15.36
C THR A 73 -2.45 -1.17 14.13
N THR A 74 -1.94 0.03 13.92
CA THR A 74 -1.03 0.33 12.80
C THR A 74 0.38 -0.13 13.13
N ILE A 75 0.98 -0.96 12.28
CA ILE A 75 2.35 -1.45 12.41
C ILE A 75 3.33 -0.71 11.49
N GLN A 76 2.83 -0.11 10.41
CA GLN A 76 3.63 0.72 9.51
C GLN A 76 2.72 1.75 8.83
N SER A 77 3.23 2.97 8.62
CA SER A 77 2.51 4.03 7.91
C SER A 77 3.39 4.67 6.84
N SER A 78 2.80 4.99 5.68
CA SER A 78 3.48 5.79 4.66
C SER A 78 3.60 7.27 5.01
N GLY A 79 2.76 7.75 5.94
CA GLY A 79 2.42 9.17 6.04
C GLY A 79 1.61 9.67 4.82
N PRO A 80 1.15 10.93 4.85
CA PRO A 80 0.35 11.50 3.77
C PRO A 80 1.20 11.78 2.53
N VAL A 81 0.77 11.25 1.39
CA VAL A 81 1.37 11.48 0.07
C VAL A 81 0.38 12.24 -0.81
N ALA A 82 0.80 13.36 -1.41
CA ALA A 82 -0.06 14.13 -2.31
C ALA A 82 -0.49 13.29 -3.51
N TYR A 83 -1.75 13.42 -3.95
CA TYR A 83 -2.27 12.62 -5.07
C TYR A 83 -1.47 12.83 -6.38
N THR A 84 -0.83 13.99 -6.53
CA THR A 84 0.02 14.33 -7.69
C THR A 84 1.35 13.59 -7.72
N ALA A 85 1.77 12.96 -6.62
CA ALA A 85 2.97 12.12 -6.60
C ALA A 85 2.74 10.79 -7.35
N PHE A 86 1.48 10.35 -7.45
CA PHE A 86 1.11 9.14 -8.18
C PHE A 86 1.05 9.47 -9.68
N THR A 87 1.99 8.92 -10.44
CA THR A 87 2.09 9.17 -11.88
C THR A 87 2.13 7.84 -12.63
N ALA A 88 1.95 7.86 -13.94
CA ALA A 88 2.06 6.64 -14.75
C ALA A 88 3.46 5.98 -14.63
N ARG A 89 4.49 6.77 -14.28
CA ARG A 89 5.85 6.28 -14.07
C ARG A 89 6.12 5.79 -12.65
N ASP A 90 5.39 6.33 -11.67
CA ASP A 90 5.45 5.91 -10.27
C ASP A 90 4.01 5.78 -9.73
N PRO A 91 3.30 4.69 -10.06
CA PRO A 91 1.92 4.49 -9.62
C PRO A 91 1.81 4.21 -8.12
N ALA A 92 2.94 4.01 -7.42
CA ALA A 92 3.03 3.87 -5.98
C ALA A 92 3.23 5.22 -5.27
N GLY A 93 3.46 6.32 -6.00
CA GLY A 93 3.67 7.65 -5.41
C GLY A 93 4.87 7.70 -4.46
N GLY A 94 5.87 6.85 -4.67
CA GLY A 94 7.01 6.72 -3.78
C GLY A 94 6.74 5.94 -2.48
N ILE A 95 5.55 5.36 -2.29
CA ILE A 95 5.23 4.55 -1.11
C ILE A 95 6.00 3.22 -1.18
N ARG A 96 6.88 3.03 -0.19
CA ARG A 96 7.75 1.85 -0.09
C ARG A 96 7.81 1.44 1.38
N MET A 97 7.00 0.46 1.75
CA MET A 97 6.90 -0.01 3.13
C MET A 97 7.31 -1.48 3.19
N ALA A 98 8.17 -1.80 4.14
CA ALA A 98 8.38 -3.17 4.58
C ALA A 98 7.45 -3.44 5.77
N VAL A 99 7.02 -4.69 5.93
CA VAL A 99 6.36 -5.13 7.15
C VAL A 99 7.36 -5.02 8.29
N THR A 100 7.06 -4.19 9.28
CA THR A 100 7.94 -3.94 10.43
C THR A 100 7.24 -4.29 11.73
N GLY A 101 7.91 -5.05 12.58
CA GLY A 101 7.41 -5.40 13.90
C GLY A 101 6.49 -6.63 13.93
N PRO A 102 6.10 -7.05 15.14
CA PRO A 102 5.32 -8.26 15.32
C PRO A 102 3.92 -8.10 14.75
N THR A 103 3.58 -8.96 13.80
CA THR A 103 2.21 -9.12 13.31
C THR A 103 1.41 -10.05 14.21
N GLN A 104 0.11 -9.76 14.28
CA GLN A 104 -0.89 -10.63 14.88
C GLN A 104 -1.57 -11.47 13.80
N ARG A 105 -2.61 -12.22 14.16
CA ARG A 105 -3.28 -13.17 13.28
C ARG A 105 -3.81 -12.54 11.99
N TYR A 106 -4.35 -11.33 12.06
CA TYR A 106 -4.96 -10.65 10.92
C TYR A 106 -4.12 -9.45 10.50
N VAL A 107 -4.01 -9.25 9.18
CA VAL A 107 -3.30 -8.10 8.58
C VAL A 107 -4.16 -7.50 7.48
N ARG A 108 -4.23 -6.17 7.40
CA ARG A 108 -4.94 -5.45 6.34
C ARG A 108 -4.27 -4.12 6.01
N CYS A 109 -4.66 -3.50 4.90
CA CYS A 109 -4.36 -2.10 4.64
C CYS A 109 -5.52 -1.19 5.06
N ASN A 110 -5.20 0.00 5.52
CA ASN A 110 -6.15 1.09 5.70
C ASN A 110 -5.69 2.31 4.90
N TYR A 111 -6.60 2.84 4.09
CA TYR A 111 -6.33 4.00 3.25
C TYR A 111 -7.03 5.21 3.82
N THR A 112 -6.27 6.25 4.12
CA THR A 112 -6.79 7.52 4.60
C THR A 112 -6.63 8.56 3.50
N ILE A 113 -7.77 9.12 3.06
CA ILE A 113 -7.82 10.24 2.13
C ILE A 113 -8.18 11.50 2.91
N ALA A 114 -7.33 12.52 2.80
CA ALA A 114 -7.53 13.82 3.45
C ALA A 114 -7.50 14.96 2.43
N ALA A 115 -7.95 16.15 2.85
CA ALA A 115 -8.03 17.36 2.02
C ALA A 115 -8.93 17.22 0.77
N GLY A 116 -9.99 16.42 0.87
CA GLY A 116 -11.03 16.22 -0.15
C GLY A 116 -11.02 14.80 -0.73
N PRO A 117 -12.16 14.29 -1.23
CA PRO A 117 -12.23 12.97 -1.84
C PRO A 117 -11.47 12.94 -3.17
N LEU A 118 -10.99 11.76 -3.55
CA LEU A 118 -10.55 11.53 -4.92
C LEU A 118 -11.79 11.34 -5.81
N THR A 119 -11.76 11.92 -7.00
CA THR A 119 -12.82 11.80 -8.02
C THR A 119 -12.65 10.57 -8.90
N ALA A 120 -11.46 9.99 -8.95
CA ALA A 120 -11.16 8.71 -9.57
C ALA A 120 -9.95 8.07 -8.89
N GLY A 121 -9.75 6.78 -9.11
CA GLY A 121 -8.60 6.04 -8.64
C GLY A 121 -8.97 4.61 -8.32
N ALA A 122 -8.14 3.65 -8.69
CA ALA A 122 -8.28 2.24 -8.32
C ALA A 122 -6.93 1.70 -7.87
N VAL A 123 -6.91 0.93 -6.77
CA VAL A 123 -5.68 0.46 -6.15
C VAL A 123 -5.56 -1.06 -6.20
N THR A 124 -4.33 -1.52 -6.32
CA THR A 124 -3.94 -2.89 -6.03
C THR A 124 -2.95 -2.87 -4.88
N ALA A 125 -3.20 -3.71 -3.87
CA ALA A 125 -2.35 -3.83 -2.70
C ALA A 125 -2.11 -5.31 -2.36
N SER A 126 -0.86 -5.69 -2.14
CA SER A 126 -0.47 -7.07 -1.80
C SER A 126 0.86 -7.08 -1.04
N LEU A 127 1.11 -8.07 -0.18
CA LEU A 127 2.48 -8.28 0.29
C LEU A 127 3.23 -9.14 -0.72
N VAL A 128 4.45 -8.73 -1.04
CA VAL A 128 5.31 -9.40 -2.01
C VAL A 128 6.68 -9.57 -1.42
N ARG A 129 7.39 -10.61 -1.88
CA ARG A 129 8.78 -10.82 -1.49
C ARG A 129 9.70 -9.76 -2.08
N ASP A 130 9.57 -9.54 -3.38
CA ASP A 130 10.36 -8.58 -4.14
C ASP A 130 9.42 -7.72 -4.99
N ARG A 131 9.66 -6.41 -4.95
CA ARG A 131 8.97 -5.48 -5.83
C ARG A 131 9.89 -5.10 -6.98
N ASP A 132 9.36 -5.16 -8.19
CA ASP A 132 10.01 -4.63 -9.37
C ASP A 132 10.15 -3.11 -9.23
N MET A 133 11.38 -2.65 -9.02
CA MET A 133 11.67 -1.26 -8.68
C MET A 133 12.72 -0.73 -9.63
N GLN A 134 12.27 0.04 -10.61
CA GLN A 134 13.17 0.78 -11.49
C GLN A 134 13.29 2.23 -11.02
N ARG A 135 14.40 2.55 -10.36
CA ARG A 135 14.74 3.95 -10.07
C ARG A 135 15.39 4.57 -11.29
N PHE A 136 14.76 5.59 -11.84
CA PHE A 136 15.34 6.35 -12.93
C PHE A 136 16.17 7.50 -12.38
N TYR A 137 17.43 7.57 -12.80
CA TYR A 137 18.34 8.67 -12.47
C TYR A 137 18.33 9.70 -13.60
N ASN A 138 18.48 10.98 -13.26
CA ASN A 138 18.62 12.02 -14.26
C ASN A 138 19.93 11.82 -15.03
N ARG A 139 19.86 12.04 -16.35
CA ARG A 139 21.04 12.07 -17.19
C ARG A 139 21.76 13.41 -16.99
N ASN A 140 22.92 13.39 -16.32
CA ASN A 140 23.73 14.59 -16.10
C ASN A 140 24.59 14.99 -17.32
N TYR A 141 24.16 14.65 -18.53
CA TYR A 141 24.79 15.11 -19.76
C TYR A 141 23.70 15.49 -20.78
N ALA A 142 23.91 16.64 -21.43
CA ALA A 142 23.16 17.03 -22.62
C ALA A 142 23.76 16.29 -23.82
N VAL A 143 22.89 15.75 -24.69
CA VAL A 143 23.28 15.27 -26.03
C VAL A 143 22.94 16.38 -27.01
#